data_AF-A0A3D5KYA7-F1
#
_entry.id   AF-A0A3D5KYA7-F1
#
_cell.length_a   1.000
_cell.length_b   1.000
_cell.length_c   1.000
_cell.angle_alpha   90.00
_cell.angle_beta   90.00
_cell.angle_gamma   90.00
#
_symmetry.space_group_name_H-M   'P 1'
#
loop_
_entity.id
_entity.type
_entity.pdbx_description
1 polymer ?
#
loop_
_entity_poly.entity_id
_entity_poly.type
_entity_poly.pdbx_seq_one_letter_code
_entity_poly.pdbx_strand_id
1 'polypeptide(L)'
;EEIPTFPNMQMILQFRRHDRAGIHYQKERTYYLDGRIVCKNRHKRTGQTEGTSEYISLAEYRAQHPHEVSRLSVRKSTRGYNDRKRELPGALVLYKGHTLTVSGKHNDRYQFVEKEICREAPIRQCRVICHNRGLVFA
;
A
#
# COMPACT_ATOMS: atom_id res chain seq x y z
N GLU A 1 41.61 -6.56 -13.51
CA GLU A 1 41.08 -7.60 -12.60
C GLU A 1 39.92 -8.27 -13.31
N GLU A 2 39.98 -9.59 -13.53
CA GLU A 2 38.84 -10.35 -14.05
C GLU A 2 37.81 -10.52 -12.93
N ILE A 3 36.57 -10.11 -13.21
CA ILE A 3 35.45 -10.31 -12.28
C ILE A 3 35.13 -11.80 -12.31
N PRO A 4 35.18 -12.53 -11.17
CA PRO A 4 34.89 -13.95 -11.16
C PRO A 4 33.43 -14.19 -11.54
N THR A 5 33.22 -15.01 -12.58
CA THR A 5 31.90 -15.44 -13.03
C THR A 5 31.49 -16.69 -12.26
N PHE A 6 30.36 -16.63 -11.55
CA PHE A 6 29.83 -17.77 -10.78
C PHE A 6 28.73 -18.47 -11.56
N PRO A 7 29.01 -19.59 -12.26
CA PRO A 7 28.04 -20.23 -13.18
C PRO A 7 26.81 -20.82 -12.46
N ASN A 8 26.88 -21.05 -11.15
CA ASN A 8 25.81 -21.63 -10.33
C ASN A 8 25.34 -20.65 -9.24
N MET A 9 25.40 -19.35 -9.50
CA MET A 9 24.96 -18.34 -8.54
C MET A 9 23.44 -18.41 -8.37
N GLN A 10 22.98 -19.00 -7.26
CA GLN A 10 21.57 -18.96 -6.87
C GLN A 10 21.28 -17.63 -6.18
N MET A 11 20.23 -16.96 -6.62
CA MET A 11 19.75 -15.75 -5.97
C MET A 11 18.85 -16.13 -4.81
N ILE A 12 19.14 -15.60 -3.62
CA ILE A 12 18.25 -15.71 -2.47
C ILE A 12 17.53 -14.38 -2.31
N LEU A 13 16.21 -14.41 -2.31
CA LEU A 13 15.37 -13.27 -2.01
C LEU A 13 14.98 -13.26 -0.53
N GLN A 14 15.17 -12.11 0.10
CA GLN A 14 14.80 -11.89 1.50
C GLN A 14 13.49 -11.12 1.60
N PHE A 15 12.48 -11.74 2.19
CA PHE A 15 11.17 -11.17 2.47
C PHE A 15 10.97 -10.90 3.97
N ARG A 16 10.25 -9.82 4.30
CA ARG A 16 9.86 -9.53 5.68
C ARG A 16 8.79 -10.51 6.14
N ARG A 17 9.10 -11.30 7.18
CA ARG A 17 8.18 -12.31 7.76
C ARG A 17 6.98 -11.74 8.50
N HIS A 18 7.02 -10.45 8.84
CA HIS A 18 5.98 -9.79 9.60
C HIS A 18 5.58 -8.49 8.93
N ASP A 19 4.28 -8.22 8.94
CA ASP A 19 3.74 -6.90 8.71
C ASP A 19 2.96 -6.48 9.97
N ARG A 20 3.55 -5.56 10.72
CA ARG A 20 2.98 -5.06 11.97
C ARG A 20 2.01 -3.89 11.73
N ALA A 21 1.91 -3.38 10.50
CA ALA A 21 1.04 -2.27 10.19
C ALA A 21 -0.42 -2.77 10.08
N GLY A 22 -1.23 -2.51 11.11
CA GLY A 22 -2.66 -2.81 11.06
C GLY A 22 -3.45 -1.87 10.14
N ILE A 23 -3.03 -0.60 10.07
CA ILE A 23 -3.64 0.42 9.21
C ILE A 23 -2.90 0.42 7.87
N HIS A 24 -3.66 0.23 6.79
CA HIS A 24 -3.15 0.27 5.42
C HIS A 24 -3.05 1.72 4.90
N TYR A 25 -4.14 2.48 5.06
CA TYR A 25 -4.18 3.89 4.70
C TYR A 25 -5.11 4.66 5.64
N GLN A 26 -4.90 5.97 5.71
CA GLN A 26 -5.79 6.89 6.41
C GLN A 26 -6.19 8.03 5.47
N LYS A 27 -7.49 8.24 5.31
CA LYS A 27 -8.04 9.42 4.64
C LYS A 27 -8.33 10.48 5.69
N GLU A 28 -7.83 11.68 5.46
CA GLU A 28 -8.03 12.81 6.38
C GLU A 28 -9.49 13.29 6.38
N ARG A 29 -9.86 14.04 7.43
CA ARG A 29 -11.16 14.69 7.52
C ARG A 29 -11.18 15.90 6.57
N THR A 30 -12.22 15.97 5.76
CA THR A 30 -12.38 16.99 4.70
C THR A 30 -13.64 17.80 4.97
N TYR A 31 -13.54 19.12 4.81
CA TYR A 31 -14.61 20.06 5.04
C TYR A 31 -15.11 20.63 3.71
N TYR A 32 -16.42 20.79 3.62
CA TYR A 32 -17.10 21.21 2.41
C TYR A 32 -18.03 22.38 2.69
N LEU A 33 -17.98 23.40 1.85
CA LEU A 33 -18.98 24.47 1.80
C LEU A 33 -19.79 24.28 0.51
N ASP A 34 -21.11 24.21 0.63
CA ASP A 34 -22.03 24.07 -0.51
C ASP A 34 -21.61 22.94 -1.49
N GLY A 35 -21.11 21.82 -0.94
CA GLY A 35 -20.68 20.64 -1.68
C GLY A 35 -19.26 20.66 -2.25
N ARG A 36 -18.51 21.77 -2.13
CA ARG A 36 -17.12 21.90 -2.61
C ARG A 36 -16.12 21.79 -1.47
N ILE A 37 -14.97 21.16 -1.71
CA ILE A 37 -13.91 21.07 -0.70
C ILE A 37 -13.33 22.47 -0.48
N VAL A 38 -13.26 22.89 0.78
CA VAL A 38 -12.69 24.20 1.15
C VAL A 38 -11.47 24.08 2.04
N CYS A 39 -11.44 23.10 2.94
CA CYS A 39 -10.27 22.86 3.80
C CYS A 39 -10.17 21.39 4.24
N LYS A 40 -8.99 21.03 4.76
CA LYS A 40 -8.70 19.72 5.36
C LYS A 40 -8.23 19.88 6.80
N ASN A 41 -8.24 18.79 7.56
CA ASN A 41 -7.95 18.84 9.00
C ASN A 41 -6.47 18.99 9.36
N ARG A 42 -5.56 19.13 8.39
CA ARG A 42 -4.12 19.17 8.63
C ARG A 42 -3.49 20.42 8.00
N HIS A 43 -2.54 21.02 8.71
CA HIS A 43 -1.69 22.07 8.16
C HIS A 43 -0.79 21.52 7.05
N LYS A 44 -0.48 22.39 6.08
CA LYS A 44 0.60 22.12 5.14
C LYS A 44 1.91 21.96 5.92
N ARG A 45 2.77 21.05 5.46
CA ARG A 45 4.06 20.82 6.10
C ARG A 45 4.95 22.04 5.82
N THR A 46 5.59 22.60 6.85
CA THR A 46 6.48 23.76 6.72
C THR A 46 7.58 23.49 5.70
N GLY A 47 7.80 24.41 4.75
CA GLY A 47 8.83 24.29 3.70
C GLY A 47 8.37 23.58 2.42
N GLN A 48 7.11 23.16 2.32
CA GLN A 48 6.54 22.74 1.03
C GLN A 48 6.02 23.96 0.27
N THR A 49 6.84 24.51 -0.62
CA THR A 49 6.38 25.37 -1.72
C THR A 49 5.60 24.51 -2.72
N GLU A 50 4.43 25.00 -3.10
CA GLU A 50 3.57 24.55 -4.21
C GLU A 50 3.54 23.04 -4.53
N GLY A 51 2.44 22.35 -4.18
CA GLY A 51 2.05 21.14 -4.93
C GLY A 51 1.46 19.93 -4.19
N THR A 52 1.47 19.85 -2.85
CA THR A 52 1.00 18.60 -2.18
C THR A 52 -0.42 18.65 -1.60
N SER A 53 -0.92 19.84 -1.24
CA SER A 53 -2.31 20.00 -0.80
C SER A 53 -2.85 21.32 -1.35
N GLU A 54 -3.81 21.22 -2.27
CA GLU A 54 -4.56 22.35 -2.82
C GLU A 54 -5.26 23.14 -1.69
N TYR A 55 -5.74 22.43 -0.66
CA TYR A 55 -6.56 23.00 0.41
C TYR A 55 -5.76 23.37 1.65
N ILE A 56 -6.19 24.46 2.30
CA ILE A 56 -5.69 24.95 3.60
C ILE A 56 -6.22 24.11 4.77
N SER A 57 -5.68 24.35 5.97
CA SER A 57 -6.18 23.72 7.19
C SER A 57 -7.51 24.34 7.66
N LEU A 58 -8.28 23.61 8.49
CA LEU A 58 -9.47 24.18 9.15
C LEU A 58 -9.13 25.40 10.01
N ALA A 59 -7.98 25.42 10.68
CA ALA A 59 -7.57 26.53 11.52
C ALA A 59 -7.34 27.81 10.69
N GLU A 60 -6.64 27.69 9.55
CA GLU A 60 -6.43 28.79 8.60
C GLU A 60 -7.75 29.23 7.97
N TYR A 61 -8.61 28.28 7.57
CA TYR A 61 -9.92 28.59 7.01
C TYR A 61 -10.81 29.33 8.01
N ARG A 62 -10.82 28.92 9.29
CA ARG A 62 -11.57 29.61 10.35
C ARG A 62 -11.07 31.04 10.60
N ALA A 63 -9.76 31.26 10.48
CA ALA A 63 -9.18 32.59 10.63
C ALA A 63 -9.57 33.53 9.48
N GLN A 64 -9.65 33.00 8.26
CA GLN A 64 -10.01 33.76 7.06
C GLN A 64 -11.54 33.94 6.90
N HIS A 65 -12.32 32.92 7.26
CA HIS A 65 -13.77 32.84 7.03
C HIS A 65 -14.54 32.45 8.31
N PRO A 66 -14.53 33.27 9.37
CA PRO A 66 -15.11 32.91 10.66
C PRO A 66 -16.63 32.65 10.59
N HIS A 67 -17.36 33.36 9.72
CA HIS A 67 -18.81 33.25 9.58
C HIS A 67 -19.26 32.01 8.79
N GLU A 68 -18.38 31.42 7.97
CA GLU A 68 -18.71 30.27 7.11
C GLU A 68 -18.54 28.93 7.83
N VAL A 69 -17.81 28.90 8.95
CA VAL A 69 -17.46 27.67 9.68
C VAL A 69 -18.69 26.88 10.12
N SER A 70 -19.77 27.58 10.51
CA SER A 70 -21.03 26.96 10.94
C SER A 70 -21.78 26.24 9.82
N ARG A 71 -21.52 26.61 8.56
CA ARG A 71 -22.16 26.05 7.36
C ARG A 71 -21.39 24.87 6.78
N LEU A 72 -20.21 24.55 7.32
CA LEU A 72 -19.36 23.49 6.79
C LEU A 72 -19.98 22.12 7.04
N SER A 73 -20.07 21.33 5.96
CA SER A 73 -20.34 19.91 6.04
C SER A 73 -19.04 19.11 6.10
N VAL A 74 -19.07 17.98 6.81
CA VAL A 74 -17.85 17.24 7.15
C VAL A 74 -17.91 15.82 6.58
N ARG A 75 -16.85 15.41 5.88
CA ARG A 75 -16.52 13.99 5.72
C ARG A 75 -15.50 13.56 6.75
N LYS A 76 -15.91 12.64 7.62
CA LYS A 76 -15.07 12.11 8.70
C LYS A 76 -13.84 11.39 8.15
N SER A 77 -12.76 11.39 8.92
CA SER A 77 -11.58 10.60 8.61
C SER A 77 -11.93 9.11 8.64
N THR A 78 -11.46 8.37 7.64
CA THR A 78 -11.66 6.93 7.53
C THR A 78 -10.31 6.23 7.43
N ARG A 79 -10.18 5.08 8.08
CA ARG A 79 -9.00 4.21 8.00
C ARG A 79 -9.32 2.96 7.21
N GLY A 80 -8.45 2.59 6.29
CA GLY A 80 -8.43 1.27 5.67
C GLY A 80 -7.49 0.36 6.47
N TYR A 81 -7.91 -0.86 6.77
CA TYR A 81 -7.11 -1.83 7.51
C TYR A 81 -6.52 -2.88 6.57
N ASN A 82 -5.36 -3.38 6.94
CA ASN A 82 -4.76 -4.53 6.30
C ASN A 82 -5.52 -5.80 6.70
N ASP A 83 -5.77 -6.68 5.74
CA ASP A 83 -6.27 -8.03 6.03
C ASP A 83 -5.19 -8.83 6.78
N ARG A 84 -5.48 -9.21 8.01
CA ARG A 84 -4.56 -9.96 8.88
C ARG A 84 -4.39 -11.42 8.47
N LYS A 85 -5.31 -11.95 7.66
CA LYS A 85 -5.28 -13.33 7.17
C LYS A 85 -4.65 -13.45 5.78
N ARG A 86 -4.16 -12.34 5.21
CA ARG A 86 -3.52 -12.37 3.89
C ARG A 86 -2.21 -13.13 3.93
N GLU A 87 -1.88 -13.76 2.82
CA GLU A 87 -0.52 -14.23 2.56
C GLU A 87 0.43 -13.04 2.40
N LEU A 88 1.57 -13.10 3.10
CA LEU A 88 2.64 -12.12 2.98
C LEU A 88 3.53 -12.45 1.76
N PRO A 89 4.16 -11.44 1.14
CA PRO A 89 5.19 -11.68 0.13
C PRO A 89 6.25 -12.68 0.63
N GLY A 90 6.70 -13.58 -0.23
CA GLY A 90 7.58 -14.70 0.10
C GLY A 90 6.85 -16.02 0.41
N ALA A 91 5.51 -16.05 0.35
CA ALA A 91 4.76 -17.31 0.37
C ALA A 91 4.93 -18.06 -0.96
N LEU A 92 4.95 -19.40 -0.91
CA LEU A 92 4.97 -20.25 -2.10
C LEU A 92 3.57 -20.79 -2.39
N VAL A 93 3.16 -20.68 -3.66
CA VAL A 93 1.86 -21.18 -4.12
C VAL A 93 2.03 -22.06 -5.35
N LEU A 94 1.17 -23.06 -5.48
CA LEU A 94 1.03 -23.86 -6.68
C LEU A 94 -0.02 -23.23 -7.59
N TYR A 95 0.33 -22.97 -8.84
CA TYR A 95 -0.59 -22.51 -9.87
C TYR A 95 -0.27 -23.20 -11.20
N LYS A 96 -1.26 -23.89 -11.78
CA LYS A 96 -1.12 -24.64 -13.05
C LYS A 96 0.11 -25.56 -13.11
N GLY A 97 0.47 -26.21 -11.99
CA GLY A 97 1.62 -27.11 -11.91
C GLY A 97 2.96 -26.43 -11.60
N HIS A 98 3.02 -25.10 -11.55
CA HIS A 98 4.23 -24.34 -11.20
C HIS A 98 4.18 -23.87 -9.75
N THR A 99 5.29 -24.05 -9.04
CA THR A 99 5.51 -23.42 -7.73
C THR A 99 6.05 -22.01 -7.96
N LEU A 100 5.33 -21.01 -7.46
CA LEU A 100 5.63 -19.59 -7.67
C LEU A 100 5.73 -18.87 -6.33
N THR A 101 6.62 -17.88 -6.27
CA THR A 101 6.83 -17.05 -5.08
C THR A 101 5.98 -15.79 -5.16
N VAL A 102 5.12 -15.58 -4.17
CA VAL A 102 4.26 -14.40 -4.08
C VAL A 102 5.13 -13.16 -3.82
N SER A 103 5.09 -12.18 -4.71
CA SER A 103 5.73 -10.87 -4.52
C SER A 103 4.77 -9.84 -3.90
N GLY A 104 3.47 -10.02 -4.10
CA GLY A 104 2.45 -9.13 -3.59
C GLY A 104 1.03 -9.58 -3.92
N LYS A 105 0.06 -8.76 -3.53
CA LYS A 105 -1.36 -8.96 -3.82
C LYS A 105 -1.95 -7.67 -4.36
N HIS A 106 -2.69 -7.76 -5.45
CA HIS A 106 -3.51 -6.67 -5.97
C HIS A 106 -4.95 -7.16 -6.14
N ASN A 107 -5.88 -6.57 -5.40
CA ASN A 107 -7.25 -7.07 -5.28
C ASN A 107 -7.26 -8.57 -4.96
N ASP A 108 -7.99 -9.40 -5.70
CA ASP A 108 -8.05 -10.85 -5.48
C ASP A 108 -7.05 -11.66 -6.33
N ARG A 109 -5.90 -11.05 -6.64
CA ARG A 109 -4.86 -11.67 -7.46
C ARG A 109 -3.51 -11.61 -6.75
N TYR A 110 -2.79 -12.73 -6.79
CA TYR A 110 -1.38 -12.76 -6.42
C TYR A 110 -0.54 -12.25 -7.58
N GLN A 111 0.52 -11.52 -7.23
CA GLN A 111 1.62 -11.17 -8.11
C GLN A 111 2.82 -12.04 -7.74
N PHE A 112 3.65 -12.40 -8.71
CA PHE A 112 4.77 -13.31 -8.50
C PHE A 112 6.12 -12.66 -8.74
N VAL A 113 7.17 -13.31 -8.25
CA VAL A 113 8.57 -12.96 -8.54
C VAL A 113 8.93 -13.42 -9.94
N GLU A 114 8.55 -14.66 -10.29
CA GLU A 114 8.85 -15.35 -11.54
C GLU A 114 7.93 -14.85 -12.67
N LYS A 115 8.03 -13.55 -12.98
CA LYS A 115 7.15 -12.84 -13.93
C LYS A 115 7.13 -13.44 -15.33
N GLU A 116 8.22 -14.09 -15.72
CA GLU A 116 8.36 -14.77 -17.02
C GLU A 116 7.42 -15.98 -17.15
N ILE A 117 7.18 -16.70 -16.03
CA ILE A 117 6.23 -17.82 -15.99
C ILE A 117 4.81 -17.28 -15.85
N CYS A 118 4.61 -16.41 -14.86
CA CYS A 118 3.31 -15.83 -14.59
C CYS A 118 3.47 -14.51 -13.85
N ARG A 119 2.93 -13.44 -14.42
CA ARG A 119 2.93 -12.13 -13.76
C ARG A 119 1.94 -12.08 -12.59
N GLU A 120 0.75 -12.64 -12.78
CA GLU A 120 -0.32 -12.61 -11.81
C GLU A 120 -1.36 -13.72 -12.02
N ALA A 121 -1.96 -14.20 -10.93
CA ALA A 121 -3.01 -15.20 -10.97
C ALA A 121 -4.12 -14.92 -9.93
N PRO A 122 -5.38 -15.31 -10.20
CA PRO A 122 -6.45 -15.23 -9.21
C PRO A 122 -6.14 -16.10 -7.98
N ILE A 123 -6.31 -15.55 -6.78
CA ILE A 123 -6.03 -16.24 -5.51
C ILE A 123 -6.78 -17.58 -5.41
N ARG A 124 -8.03 -17.62 -5.89
CA ARG A 124 -8.89 -18.82 -5.84
C ARG A 124 -8.36 -20.00 -6.66
N GLN A 125 -7.46 -19.75 -7.61
CA GLN A 125 -6.85 -20.79 -8.45
C GLN A 125 -5.47 -21.22 -7.93
N CYS A 126 -4.96 -20.56 -6.90
CA CYS A 126 -3.66 -20.84 -6.30
C CYS A 126 -3.85 -21.68 -5.04
N ARG A 127 -3.05 -22.74 -4.89
CA ARG A 127 -2.96 -23.51 -3.64
C ARG A 127 -1.73 -23.07 -2.86
N VAL A 128 -1.91 -22.55 -1.64
CA VAL A 128 -0.78 -22.19 -0.78
C VAL A 128 -0.04 -23.46 -0.37
N ILE A 129 1.27 -23.53 -0.66
CA ILE A 129 2.14 -24.63 -0.26
C ILE A 129 2.79 -24.31 1.07
N CYS A 130 3.37 -23.10 1.18
CA CYS A 130 3.91 -22.63 2.44
C CYS A 130 3.80 -21.11 2.57
N HIS A 131 3.49 -20.67 3.77
CA HIS A 131 3.53 -19.27 4.15
C HIS A 131 4.97 -18.72 4.11
N ASN A 132 5.09 -17.40 4.16
CA ASN A 132 6.37 -16.69 4.11
C ASN A 132 7.39 -17.21 5.15
N ARG A 133 8.50 -17.77 4.67
CA ARG A 133 9.64 -18.24 5.50
C ARG A 133 10.78 -17.23 5.62
N GLY A 134 10.71 -16.11 4.90
CA GLY A 134 11.67 -15.01 4.94
C GLY A 134 12.81 -15.13 3.92
N LEU A 135 13.31 -16.32 3.63
CA LEU A 135 14.30 -16.55 2.58
C LEU A 135 13.72 -17.52 1.55
N VAL A 136 13.81 -17.16 0.27
CA VAL A 136 13.33 -17.97 -0.85
C VAL A 136 14.39 -17.98 -1.94
N PHE A 137 14.68 -19.16 -2.49
CA PHE A 137 15.55 -19.30 -3.66
C PHE A 137 14.76 -18.87 -4.91
N ALA A 138 15.36 -17.99 -5.71
CA ALA A 138 14.80 -17.47 -6.96
C ALA A 138 15.44 -18.16 -8.17
#